data_AF-A0AB32W689-F1
#
_entry.id   AF-A0AB32W689-F1
#
_cell.length_a   1.000
_cell.length_b   1.000
_cell.length_c   1.000
_cell.angle_alpha   90.00
_cell.angle_beta   90.00
_cell.angle_gamma   90.00
#
_symmetry.space_group_name_H-M   'P 1'
#
loop_
_entity.id
_entity.type
_entity.pdbx_description
1 polymer ?
#
loop_
_entity_poly.entity_id
_entity_poly.type
_entity_poly.pdbx_seq_one_letter_code
_entity_poly.pdbx_strand_id
1 'polypeptide(L)'
;MEVVGAVVEVMLAKVILLATEQINVSLGFKEELTRLHDSLTIIQAALQDAERRQGKDRAVKLWLEKLRDVAYEADDVLDEFAYDFLRRKVEIQNQMMKKVSYVFSSFNSIAFRLQMAKKIRKINISLSNINNQANLFGLQRRVTDMIVLPRGNQVTHSFLGDSSQVIGREDDVSKVVHLLIHSTCLQTLPVVSIIGMPGLGKTTLAKLVCKHEQVQKYFSKIIWVCVSDDFNVERILLEMLEALTQNSCAIKNKDTVLRKMHGELGGDNYLLILDDVWNEDIEKWEDLRDCLMGVSGHVGSRIVVTTRKENVALAMGTLPEYMHHPDKLVDDECWSIMKGRAFGHSSIPPELEVIGKDIAKKCGGLPLVARVIGATLSNKRDKDEWL
;
A
#
# COMPACT_ATOMS: atom_id res chain seq x y z
N MET A 1 -6.75 27.20 5.94
CA MET A 1 -7.19 26.64 4.63
C MET A 1 -6.33 25.44 4.20
N GLU A 2 -5.60 24.79 5.13
CA GLU A 2 -4.94 23.47 4.94
C GLU A 2 -5.92 22.30 4.64
N VAL A 3 -7.23 22.58 4.76
CA VAL A 3 -8.30 21.59 4.58
C VAL A 3 -8.39 21.09 3.13
N VAL A 4 -8.08 21.93 2.13
CA VAL A 4 -8.25 21.56 0.72
C VAL A 4 -7.19 20.53 0.29
N GLY A 5 -5.95 20.68 0.74
CA GLY A 5 -4.89 19.69 0.49
C GLY A 5 -5.21 18.33 1.11
N ALA A 6 -5.67 18.31 2.37
CA ALA A 6 -6.05 17.08 3.06
C ALA A 6 -7.22 16.35 2.38
N VAL A 7 -8.23 17.10 1.91
CA VAL A 7 -9.35 16.51 1.17
C VAL A 7 -8.86 15.89 -0.14
N VAL A 8 -8.04 16.59 -0.93
CA VAL A 8 -7.49 16.04 -2.19
C VAL A 8 -6.67 14.75 -1.96
N GLU A 9 -5.92 14.65 -0.86
CA GLU A 9 -5.20 13.44 -0.47
C GLU A 9 -6.12 12.26 -0.11
N VAL A 10 -7.16 12.52 0.67
CA VAL A 10 -8.17 11.51 1.03
C VAL A 10 -8.85 10.98 -0.24
N MET A 11 -9.16 11.86 -1.19
CA MET A 11 -9.77 11.49 -2.45
C MET A 11 -8.85 10.66 -3.34
N LEU A 12 -7.56 11.01 -3.43
CA LEU A 12 -6.57 10.19 -4.13
C LEU A 12 -6.54 8.76 -3.58
N ALA A 13 -6.56 8.61 -2.25
CA ALA A 13 -6.62 7.29 -1.61
C ALA A 13 -7.92 6.54 -1.95
N LYS A 14 -9.08 7.21 -1.91
CA LYS A 14 -10.38 6.63 -2.30
C LYS A 14 -10.39 6.19 -3.77
N VAL A 15 -9.89 7.01 -4.69
CA VAL A 15 -9.82 6.67 -6.12
C VAL A 15 -8.92 5.46 -6.37
N ILE A 16 -7.77 5.37 -5.69
CA ILE A 16 -6.87 4.21 -5.79
C ILE A 16 -7.60 2.94 -5.31
N LEU A 17 -8.25 2.99 -4.15
CA LEU A 17 -9.01 1.86 -3.62
C LEU A 17 -10.08 1.38 -4.61
N LEU A 18 -10.88 2.32 -5.13
CA LEU A 18 -11.96 2.03 -6.06
C LEU A 18 -11.46 1.53 -7.42
N ALA A 19 -10.33 2.03 -7.91
CA ALA A 19 -9.71 1.53 -9.14
C ALA A 19 -9.18 0.10 -8.98
N THR A 20 -8.67 -0.26 -7.79
CA THR A 20 -8.15 -1.61 -7.51
C THR A 20 -9.24 -2.67 -7.32
N GLU A 21 -10.41 -2.30 -6.79
CA GLU A 21 -11.52 -3.22 -6.52
C GLU A 21 -12.40 -3.52 -7.77
N GLN A 22 -12.17 -2.84 -8.90
CA GLN A 22 -13.05 -2.85 -10.08
C GLN A 22 -12.42 -3.51 -11.33
N ILE A 23 -11.59 -4.54 -11.15
CA ILE A 23 -10.81 -5.22 -12.22
C ILE A 23 -11.68 -5.70 -13.40
N ASN A 24 -13.01 -5.86 -13.23
CA ASN A 24 -13.95 -6.33 -14.25
C ASN A 24 -14.99 -5.30 -14.75
N VAL A 25 -14.76 -3.98 -14.60
CA VAL A 25 -15.73 -2.95 -15.05
C VAL A 25 -15.49 -2.46 -16.48
N SER A 26 -16.56 -2.05 -17.16
CA SER A 26 -16.57 -1.43 -18.50
C SER A 26 -15.46 -0.40 -18.68
N LEU A 27 -14.72 -0.51 -19.79
CA LEU A 27 -13.56 0.29 -20.19
C LEU A 27 -13.68 1.79 -19.83
N GLY A 28 -14.82 2.41 -20.14
CA GLY A 28 -15.05 3.85 -19.94
C GLY A 28 -15.12 4.31 -18.48
N PHE A 29 -15.49 3.46 -17.51
CA PHE A 29 -15.50 3.87 -16.09
C PHE A 29 -14.09 3.88 -15.50
N LYS A 30 -13.26 2.90 -15.89
CA LYS A 30 -11.85 2.83 -15.50
C LYS A 30 -11.09 4.04 -16.03
N GLU A 31 -11.34 4.44 -17.28
CA GLU A 31 -10.77 5.65 -17.86
C GLU A 31 -11.11 6.92 -17.08
N GLU A 32 -12.37 7.06 -16.63
CA GLU A 32 -12.78 8.23 -15.84
C GLU A 32 -12.15 8.24 -14.44
N LEU A 33 -11.98 7.08 -13.79
CA LEU A 33 -11.25 7.00 -12.51
C LEU A 33 -9.76 7.34 -12.66
N THR A 34 -9.10 6.86 -13.73
CA THR A 34 -7.71 7.23 -14.02
C THR A 34 -7.58 8.73 -14.26
N ARG A 35 -8.47 9.33 -15.05
CA ARG A 35 -8.48 10.79 -15.27
C ARG A 35 -8.68 11.58 -13.98
N LEU A 36 -9.50 11.07 -13.07
CA LEU A 36 -9.74 11.68 -11.78
C LEU A 36 -8.47 11.66 -10.92
N HIS A 37 -7.82 10.50 -10.85
CA HIS A 37 -6.53 10.34 -10.17
C HIS A 37 -5.47 11.33 -10.71
N ASP A 38 -5.30 11.38 -12.03
CA ASP A 38 -4.28 12.22 -12.66
C ASP A 38 -4.54 13.71 -12.43
N SER A 39 -5.81 14.12 -12.52
CA SER A 39 -6.22 15.50 -12.28
C SER A 39 -5.96 15.93 -10.82
N LEU A 40 -6.33 15.08 -9.86
CA LEU A 40 -6.09 15.34 -8.44
C LEU A 40 -4.59 15.40 -8.12
N THR A 41 -3.78 14.53 -8.72
CA THR A 41 -2.31 14.52 -8.57
C THR A 41 -1.68 15.83 -9.06
N ILE A 42 -2.08 16.30 -10.25
CA ILE A 42 -1.57 17.56 -10.81
C ILE A 42 -1.98 18.76 -9.95
N ILE A 43 -3.21 18.75 -9.43
CA ILE A 43 -3.74 19.80 -8.56
C ILE A 43 -3.02 19.83 -7.21
N GLN A 44 -2.69 18.66 -6.64
CA GLN A 44 -1.92 18.54 -5.41
C GLN A 44 -0.53 19.23 -5.53
N ALA A 45 0.12 19.11 -6.70
CA ALA A 45 1.39 19.79 -6.96
C ALA A 45 1.28 21.33 -7.05
N ALA A 46 0.09 21.88 -7.31
CA ALA A 46 -0.15 23.33 -7.33
C ALA A 46 -0.64 23.88 -5.99
N LEU A 47 -1.13 23.00 -5.10
CA LEU A 47 -1.81 23.36 -3.86
C LEU A 47 -0.90 24.10 -2.87
N GLN A 48 0.36 23.67 -2.74
CA GLN A 48 1.31 24.29 -1.80
C GLN A 48 1.62 25.76 -2.17
N ASP A 49 1.75 26.08 -3.45
CA ASP A 49 1.95 27.46 -3.91
C ASP A 49 0.67 28.29 -3.77
N ALA A 50 -0.47 27.69 -4.11
CA ALA A 50 -1.78 28.32 -3.98
C ALA A 50 -2.09 28.72 -2.52
N GLU A 51 -1.87 27.81 -1.57
CA GLU A 51 -2.10 28.04 -0.13
C GLU A 51 -1.18 29.12 0.44
N ARG A 52 0.06 29.25 -0.05
CA ARG A 52 0.96 30.35 0.36
C ARG A 52 0.50 31.70 -0.19
N ARG A 53 -0.03 31.72 -1.42
CA ARG A 53 -0.43 32.94 -2.13
C ARG A 53 -1.84 33.41 -1.77
N GLN A 54 -2.69 32.56 -1.19
CA GLN A 54 -4.10 32.85 -0.89
C GLN A 54 -4.34 34.11 -0.04
N GLY A 55 -3.40 34.47 0.84
CA GLY A 55 -3.51 35.64 1.71
C GLY A 55 -3.20 36.97 1.00
N LYS A 56 -2.56 36.92 -0.18
CA LYS A 56 -2.08 38.08 -0.93
C LYS A 56 -2.71 38.22 -2.31
N ASP A 57 -3.24 37.11 -2.85
CA ASP A 57 -3.78 37.03 -4.21
C ASP A 57 -5.25 36.55 -4.18
N ARG A 58 -6.16 37.49 -4.45
CA ARG A 58 -7.61 37.22 -4.43
C ARG A 58 -8.05 36.23 -5.51
N ALA A 59 -7.35 36.18 -6.65
CA ALA A 59 -7.66 35.23 -7.72
C ALA A 59 -7.28 33.80 -7.29
N VAL A 60 -6.15 33.63 -6.61
CA VAL A 60 -5.72 32.35 -6.04
C VAL A 60 -6.63 31.90 -4.90
N LYS A 61 -7.12 32.82 -4.07
CA LYS A 61 -8.13 32.49 -3.05
C LYS A 61 -9.43 31.94 -3.66
N LEU A 62 -9.95 32.61 -4.69
CA LEU A 62 -11.14 32.14 -5.42
C LEU A 62 -10.90 30.80 -6.14
N TRP A 63 -9.67 30.55 -6.59
CA TRP A 63 -9.29 29.27 -7.15
C TRP A 63 -9.33 28.15 -6.12
N LEU A 64 -8.81 28.37 -4.90
CA LEU A 64 -8.88 27.41 -3.80
C LEU A 64 -10.31 27.13 -3.34
N GLU A 65 -11.17 28.16 -3.29
CA GLU A 65 -12.59 28.01 -2.97
C GLU A 65 -13.30 27.13 -4.00
N LYS A 66 -13.06 27.34 -5.30
CA LYS A 66 -13.61 26.48 -6.35
C LYS A 66 -13.07 25.06 -6.30
N LEU A 67 -11.79 24.89 -6.01
CA LEU A 67 -11.19 23.56 -5.86
C LEU A 67 -11.82 22.82 -4.69
N ARG A 68 -12.01 23.48 -3.55
CA ARG A 68 -12.68 22.93 -2.38
C ARG A 68 -14.09 22.44 -2.72
N ASP A 69 -14.87 23.25 -3.43
CA ASP A 69 -16.25 22.89 -3.76
C ASP A 69 -16.31 21.65 -4.68
N VAL A 70 -15.41 21.56 -5.66
CA VAL A 70 -15.31 20.37 -6.54
C VAL A 70 -14.77 19.16 -5.78
N ALA A 71 -13.87 19.36 -4.81
CA ALA A 71 -13.35 18.29 -3.97
C ALA A 71 -14.44 17.71 -3.06
N TYR A 72 -15.33 18.53 -2.47
CA TYR A 72 -16.46 18.00 -1.72
C TYR A 72 -17.47 17.26 -2.62
N GLU A 73 -17.82 17.82 -3.79
CA GLU A 73 -18.71 17.13 -4.75
C GLU A 73 -18.14 15.76 -5.15
N ALA A 74 -16.82 15.68 -5.34
CA ALA A 74 -16.20 14.44 -5.72
C ALA A 74 -16.02 13.46 -4.54
N ASP A 75 -15.89 13.94 -3.30
CA ASP A 75 -15.82 13.07 -2.13
C ASP A 75 -17.17 12.40 -1.88
N ASP A 76 -18.26 13.15 -2.00
CA ASP A 76 -19.64 12.66 -1.91
C ASP A 76 -19.92 11.57 -2.97
N VAL A 77 -19.46 11.79 -4.21
CA VAL A 77 -19.64 10.82 -5.31
C VAL A 77 -18.82 9.56 -5.10
N LEU A 78 -17.59 9.68 -4.57
CA LEU A 78 -16.75 8.53 -4.26
C LEU A 78 -17.31 7.73 -3.07
N ASP A 79 -17.90 8.39 -2.08
CA ASP A 79 -18.56 7.76 -0.94
C ASP A 79 -19.86 7.06 -1.32
N GLU A 80 -20.69 7.69 -2.17
CA GLU A 80 -21.88 7.05 -2.75
C GLU A 80 -21.49 5.76 -3.49
N PHE A 81 -20.39 5.80 -4.25
CA PHE A 81 -19.90 4.63 -4.97
C PHE A 81 -19.34 3.55 -4.03
N ALA A 82 -18.53 3.94 -3.03
CA ALA A 82 -17.97 3.03 -2.04
C ALA A 82 -19.06 2.35 -1.21
N TYR A 83 -20.08 3.11 -0.79
CA TYR A 83 -21.24 2.58 -0.07
C TYR A 83 -22.02 1.56 -0.89
N ASP A 84 -22.34 1.85 -2.16
CA ASP A 84 -23.08 0.92 -3.03
C ASP A 84 -22.25 -0.35 -3.31
N PHE A 85 -20.94 -0.22 -3.45
CA PHE A 85 -20.02 -1.35 -3.59
C PHE A 85 -20.04 -2.25 -2.34
N LEU A 86 -19.89 -1.67 -1.15
CA LEU A 86 -19.94 -2.40 0.12
C LEU A 86 -21.30 -3.06 0.35
N ARG A 87 -22.40 -2.33 0.10
CA ARG A 87 -23.77 -2.86 0.19
C ARG A 87 -23.93 -4.11 -0.66
N ARG A 88 -23.47 -4.10 -1.91
CA ARG A 88 -23.55 -5.25 -2.82
C ARG A 88 -22.70 -6.44 -2.35
N LYS A 89 -21.51 -6.20 -1.80
CA LYS A 89 -20.66 -7.27 -1.25
C LYS A 89 -21.36 -7.98 -0.10
N VAL A 90 -22.04 -7.23 0.78
CA VAL A 90 -22.84 -7.75 1.89
C VAL A 90 -24.11 -8.46 1.39
N GLU A 91 -24.81 -7.91 0.39
CA GLU A 91 -25.99 -8.53 -0.21
C GLU A 91 -25.64 -9.87 -0.91
N ILE A 92 -24.51 -9.95 -1.60
CA ILE A 92 -24.01 -11.20 -2.23
C ILE A 92 -23.62 -12.23 -1.17
N GLN A 93 -22.96 -11.80 -0.08
CA GLN A 93 -22.64 -12.69 1.06
C GLN A 93 -23.90 -13.22 1.75
N ASN A 94 -24.93 -12.38 1.93
CA ASN A 94 -26.20 -12.79 2.53
C ASN A 94 -27.07 -13.66 1.60
N GLN A 95 -26.93 -13.54 0.27
CA GLN A 95 -27.65 -14.36 -0.70
C GLN A 95 -27.16 -15.81 -0.76
N MET A 96 -25.95 -16.12 -0.29
CA MET A 96 -25.48 -17.51 -0.16
C MET A 96 -26.27 -18.33 0.90
N MET A 97 -27.14 -17.69 1.70
CA MET A 97 -27.92 -18.34 2.77
C MET A 97 -29.40 -18.63 2.43
N LYS A 98 -29.93 -18.26 1.25
CA LYS A 98 -31.33 -18.53 0.89
C LYS A 98 -31.47 -19.03 -0.55
N LYS A 99 -31.67 -20.34 -0.72
CA LYS A 99 -32.30 -20.91 -1.92
C LYS A 99 -33.77 -20.50 -1.92
N VAL A 100 -34.18 -19.65 -2.86
CA VAL A 100 -35.43 -19.71 -3.66
C VAL A 100 -35.62 -18.38 -4.43
N SER A 101 -35.35 -18.49 -5.74
CA SER A 101 -36.09 -17.93 -6.88
C SER A 101 -36.13 -16.44 -7.24
N TYR A 102 -35.86 -16.22 -8.54
CA TYR A 102 -36.29 -15.17 -9.48
C TYR A 102 -35.54 -13.82 -9.55
N VAL A 103 -34.48 -13.82 -10.37
CA VAL A 103 -34.32 -12.97 -11.58
C VAL A 103 -34.79 -11.50 -11.46
N PHE A 104 -34.39 -10.71 -10.46
CA PHE A 104 -34.51 -9.22 -10.51
C PHE A 104 -33.51 -8.45 -9.60
N SER A 105 -32.20 -8.75 -9.65
CA SER A 105 -31.19 -7.90 -8.95
C SER A 105 -29.95 -7.55 -9.78
N SER A 106 -29.66 -8.26 -10.87
CA SER A 106 -28.47 -8.01 -11.70
C SER A 106 -28.60 -6.80 -12.64
N PHE A 107 -29.84 -6.38 -12.97
CA PHE A 107 -30.11 -5.28 -13.91
C PHE A 107 -29.90 -3.87 -13.33
N ASN A 108 -29.68 -3.73 -12.02
CA ASN A 108 -29.40 -2.41 -11.41
C ASN A 108 -27.89 -2.11 -11.26
N SER A 109 -27.02 -3.06 -11.64
CA SER A 109 -25.57 -2.90 -11.46
C SER A 109 -24.91 -2.03 -12.54
N ILE A 110 -25.36 -2.15 -13.80
CA ILE A 110 -24.83 -1.41 -14.95
C ILE A 110 -25.38 0.02 -14.98
N ALA A 111 -26.68 0.20 -14.74
CA ALA A 111 -27.32 1.52 -14.72
C ALA A 111 -26.69 2.45 -13.67
N PHE A 112 -26.50 1.94 -12.44
CA PHE A 112 -25.78 2.66 -11.39
C PHE A 112 -24.33 2.96 -11.78
N ARG A 113 -23.58 1.99 -12.34
CA ARG A 113 -22.21 2.22 -12.80
C ARG A 113 -22.12 3.29 -13.89
N LEU A 114 -23.07 3.31 -14.84
CA LEU A 114 -23.16 4.34 -15.88
C LEU A 114 -23.51 5.71 -15.29
N GLN A 115 -24.37 5.74 -14.27
CA GLN A 115 -24.69 6.96 -13.53
C GLN A 115 -23.46 7.51 -12.80
N MET A 116 -22.71 6.64 -12.11
CA MET A 116 -21.46 7.01 -11.42
C MET A 116 -20.39 7.46 -12.42
N ALA A 117 -20.25 6.78 -13.56
CA ALA A 117 -19.35 7.20 -14.63
C ALA A 117 -19.65 8.63 -15.11
N LYS A 118 -20.94 8.98 -15.27
CA LYS A 118 -21.36 10.34 -15.64
C LYS A 118 -21.02 11.36 -14.54
N LYS A 119 -21.23 11.03 -13.26
CA LYS A 119 -20.87 11.89 -12.13
C LYS A 119 -19.36 12.14 -12.07
N ILE A 120 -18.54 11.09 -12.16
CA ILE A 120 -17.07 11.19 -12.19
C ILE A 120 -16.59 11.97 -13.41
N ARG A 121 -17.18 11.76 -14.59
CA ARG A 121 -16.85 12.54 -15.79
C ARG A 121 -17.11 14.04 -15.61
N LYS A 122 -18.21 14.41 -14.93
CA LYS A 122 -18.51 15.82 -14.61
C LYS A 122 -17.46 16.43 -13.68
N ILE A 123 -17.00 15.65 -12.69
CA ILE A 123 -15.91 16.04 -11.79
C ILE A 123 -14.62 16.25 -12.58
N ASN A 124 -14.25 15.31 -13.47
CA ASN A 124 -13.05 15.42 -14.30
C ASN A 124 -13.04 16.68 -15.18
N ILE A 125 -14.19 17.04 -15.76
CA ILE A 125 -14.32 18.29 -16.52
C ILE A 125 -14.06 19.50 -15.61
N SER A 126 -14.60 19.47 -14.38
CA SER A 126 -14.43 20.56 -13.41
C SER A 126 -12.98 20.69 -12.93
N LEU A 127 -12.32 19.58 -12.62
CA LEU A 127 -10.90 19.55 -12.23
C LEU A 127 -9.97 19.95 -13.38
N SER A 128 -10.29 19.58 -14.62
CA SER A 128 -9.56 20.04 -15.81
C SER A 128 -9.62 21.57 -15.94
N ASN A 129 -10.81 22.16 -15.74
CA ASN A 129 -10.98 23.61 -15.74
C ASN A 129 -10.20 24.29 -14.60
N ILE A 130 -10.20 23.69 -13.40
CA ILE A 130 -9.40 24.17 -12.25
C ILE A 130 -7.91 24.12 -12.57
N ASN A 131 -7.42 23.03 -13.17
CA ASN A 131 -6.01 22.90 -13.55
C ASN A 131 -5.61 23.92 -14.64
N ASN A 132 -6.49 24.20 -15.60
CA ASN A 132 -6.26 25.25 -16.59
C ASN A 132 -6.19 26.65 -15.96
N GLN A 133 -7.04 26.93 -14.97
CA GLN A 133 -6.95 28.19 -14.21
C GLN A 133 -5.66 28.29 -13.39
N ALA A 134 -5.16 27.17 -12.84
CA ALA A 134 -3.89 27.14 -12.11
C ALA A 134 -2.71 27.57 -13.01
N ASN A 135 -2.72 27.16 -14.28
CA ASN A 135 -1.75 27.63 -15.28
C ASN A 135 -1.83 29.15 -15.52
N LEU A 136 -3.05 29.67 -15.68
CA LEU A 136 -3.29 31.09 -15.93
C LEU A 136 -2.87 31.99 -14.76
N PHE A 137 -2.97 31.49 -13.52
CA PHE A 137 -2.53 32.21 -12.33
C PHE A 137 -1.03 32.07 -12.03
N GLY A 138 -0.30 31.37 -12.90
CA GLY A 138 1.13 31.14 -12.76
C GLY A 138 1.47 30.42 -11.45
N LEU A 139 0.60 29.52 -10.98
CA LEU A 139 0.87 28.75 -9.77
C LEU A 139 2.09 27.87 -10.03
N GLN A 140 3.11 28.04 -9.18
CA GLN A 140 4.31 27.22 -9.28
C GLN A 140 3.95 25.81 -8.83
N ARG A 141 4.00 24.88 -9.78
CA ARG A 141 3.95 23.46 -9.46
C ARG A 141 5.25 23.07 -8.81
N ARG A 142 5.31 23.25 -7.49
CA ARG A 142 6.28 22.52 -6.71
C ARG A 142 5.70 21.13 -6.60
N VAL A 143 6.26 20.22 -7.39
CA VAL A 143 6.32 18.83 -6.99
C VAL A 143 6.91 18.89 -5.57
N THR A 144 6.04 18.82 -4.55
CA THR A 144 6.46 18.18 -3.31
C THR A 144 7.10 16.90 -3.81
N ASP A 145 8.29 16.56 -3.36
CA ASP A 145 8.96 15.32 -3.76
C ASP A 145 8.16 14.06 -3.33
N MET A 146 6.87 13.94 -3.65
CA MET A 146 6.34 12.77 -4.31
C MET A 146 7.05 12.62 -5.65
N ILE A 147 8.29 12.14 -5.54
CA ILE A 147 8.80 11.01 -6.28
C ILE A 147 7.65 10.29 -7.03
N VAL A 148 7.30 10.77 -8.23
CA VAL A 148 7.00 9.88 -9.34
C VAL A 148 8.37 9.55 -9.92
N LEU A 149 9.14 8.79 -9.14
CA LEU A 149 10.20 8.00 -9.74
C LEU A 149 9.47 7.07 -10.74
N PRO A 150 10.09 6.75 -11.88
CA PRO A 150 9.78 5.48 -12.52
C PRO A 150 9.70 4.43 -11.39
N ARG A 151 8.64 3.63 -11.34
CA ARG A 151 8.37 2.73 -10.20
C ARG A 151 9.55 1.81 -9.85
N GLY A 152 10.51 1.64 -10.78
CA GLY A 152 11.78 0.95 -10.61
C GLY A 152 12.72 1.48 -9.51
N ASN A 153 12.42 2.60 -8.83
CA ASN A 153 13.25 3.11 -7.73
C ASN A 153 12.51 3.27 -6.38
N GLN A 154 11.35 2.62 -6.17
CA GLN A 154 10.83 2.51 -4.79
C GLN A 154 11.75 1.59 -4.00
N VAL A 155 12.60 2.17 -3.13
CA VAL A 155 13.51 1.42 -2.28
C VAL A 155 12.87 1.28 -0.89
N THR A 156 12.46 0.06 -0.53
CA THR A 156 12.20 -0.29 0.86
C THR A 156 13.49 -0.76 1.52
N HIS A 157 13.60 -0.52 2.83
CA HIS A 157 14.79 -0.89 3.61
C HIS A 157 14.39 -1.79 4.77
N SER A 158 15.32 -2.63 5.25
CA SER A 158 15.11 -3.59 6.35
C SER A 158 14.83 -2.93 7.70
N PHE A 159 15.27 -1.69 7.92
CA PHE A 159 14.98 -0.96 9.16
C PHE A 159 13.47 -0.74 9.35
N LEU A 160 12.98 -1.22 10.49
CA LEU A 160 11.78 -0.68 11.11
C LEU A 160 12.27 0.35 12.13
N GLY A 161 11.62 1.50 12.23
CA GLY A 161 11.86 2.45 13.32
C GLY A 161 11.47 1.85 14.67
N ASP A 162 10.85 2.64 15.53
CA ASP A 162 10.34 2.15 16.80
C ASP A 162 9.25 1.07 16.58
N SER A 163 9.62 -0.19 16.81
CA SER A 163 8.73 -1.35 16.60
C SER A 163 7.56 -1.34 17.57
N SER A 164 7.67 -0.62 18.70
CA SER A 164 6.58 -0.43 19.66
C SER A 164 5.41 0.39 19.09
N GLN A 165 5.59 1.02 17.93
CA GLN A 165 4.53 1.76 17.23
C GLN A 165 3.71 0.88 16.26
N VAL A 166 4.09 -0.39 16.06
CA VAL A 166 3.28 -1.31 15.25
C VAL A 166 2.28 -2.02 16.16
N ILE A 167 1.00 -1.97 15.80
CA ILE A 167 -0.12 -2.44 16.60
C ILE A 167 -0.87 -3.53 15.83
N GLY A 168 -1.28 -4.59 16.51
CA GLY A 168 -2.24 -5.58 16.00
C GLY A 168 -1.66 -6.54 14.98
N ARG A 169 -0.40 -6.95 15.16
CA ARG A 169 0.32 -7.83 14.22
C ARG A 169 1.01 -9.00 14.89
N GLU A 170 0.82 -9.17 16.19
CA GLU A 170 1.45 -10.19 17.02
C GLU A 170 1.11 -11.61 16.53
N ASP A 171 -0.15 -11.85 16.18
CA ASP A 171 -0.62 -13.14 15.67
C ASP A 171 -0.08 -13.43 14.26
N ASP A 172 -0.08 -12.43 13.38
CA ASP A 172 0.48 -12.55 12.03
C ASP A 172 1.99 -12.85 12.07
N VAL A 173 2.73 -12.13 12.93
CA VAL A 173 4.17 -12.38 13.16
C VAL A 173 4.36 -13.82 13.63
N SER A 174 3.60 -14.26 14.62
CA SER A 174 3.70 -15.62 15.18
C SER A 174 3.44 -16.69 14.12
N LYS A 175 2.43 -16.50 13.26
CA LYS A 175 2.12 -17.40 12.14
C LYS A 175 3.28 -17.47 11.14
N VAL A 176 3.81 -16.33 10.69
CA VAL A 176 4.90 -16.29 9.70
C VAL A 176 6.19 -16.88 10.29
N VAL A 177 6.52 -16.59 11.55
CA VAL A 177 7.69 -17.16 12.24
C VAL A 177 7.57 -18.69 12.34
N HIS A 178 6.37 -19.19 12.65
CA HIS A 178 6.10 -20.63 12.66
C HIS A 178 6.35 -21.26 11.28
N LEU A 179 5.84 -20.65 10.21
CA LEU A 179 6.06 -21.10 8.84
C LEU A 179 7.54 -21.08 8.43
N LEU A 180 8.35 -20.17 8.98
CA LEU A 180 9.77 -20.08 8.64
C LEU A 180 10.63 -21.13 9.34
N ILE A 181 10.41 -21.34 10.64
CA ILE A 181 11.33 -22.09 11.51
C ILE A 181 10.84 -23.50 11.82
N HIS A 182 9.53 -23.70 11.96
CA HIS A 182 8.96 -24.93 12.52
C HIS A 182 8.29 -25.82 11.48
N SER A 183 8.26 -25.39 10.22
CA SER A 183 7.64 -26.13 9.13
C SER A 183 8.59 -27.19 8.53
N THR A 184 8.10 -28.42 8.40
CA THR A 184 8.79 -29.49 7.68
C THR A 184 8.48 -29.38 6.18
N CYS A 185 9.10 -28.41 5.51
CA CYS A 185 9.02 -28.31 4.06
C CYS A 185 10.03 -29.26 3.40
N LEU A 186 9.56 -30.06 2.44
CA LEU A 186 10.43 -30.94 1.63
C LEU A 186 11.17 -30.18 0.52
N GLN A 187 10.79 -28.93 0.24
CA GLN A 187 11.49 -28.10 -0.74
C GLN A 187 12.85 -27.65 -0.18
N THR A 188 13.88 -27.69 -1.03
CA THR A 188 15.24 -27.29 -0.64
C THR A 188 15.35 -25.80 -0.28
N LEU A 189 14.56 -24.95 -0.94
CA LEU A 189 14.50 -23.50 -0.68
C LEU A 189 13.03 -23.05 -0.62
N PRO A 190 12.35 -23.24 0.53
CA PRO A 190 10.94 -22.90 0.70
C PRO A 190 10.69 -21.39 0.62
N VAL A 191 9.57 -21.03 0.00
CA VAL A 191 9.07 -19.65 -0.09
C VAL A 191 7.85 -19.49 0.81
N VAL A 192 7.84 -18.43 1.63
CA VAL A 192 6.69 -17.97 2.41
C VAL A 192 6.18 -16.67 1.81
N SER A 193 4.94 -16.62 1.36
CA SER A 193 4.39 -15.40 0.75
C SER A 193 3.44 -14.68 1.68
N ILE A 194 3.66 -13.38 1.90
CA ILE A 194 2.76 -12.47 2.58
C ILE A 194 1.96 -11.71 1.52
N ILE A 195 0.66 -12.01 1.42
CA ILE A 195 -0.21 -11.58 0.32
C ILE A 195 -1.32 -10.69 0.86
N GLY A 196 -1.63 -9.60 0.16
CA GLY A 196 -2.73 -8.73 0.56
C GLY A 196 -2.74 -7.36 -0.10
N MET A 197 -3.81 -6.62 0.15
CA MET A 197 -4.05 -5.33 -0.48
C MET A 197 -2.99 -4.26 -0.14
N PRO A 198 -2.89 -3.18 -0.94
CA PRO A 198 -2.07 -2.01 -0.60
C PRO A 198 -2.43 -1.46 0.79
N GLY A 199 -1.44 -0.94 1.52
CA GLY A 199 -1.68 -0.28 2.82
C GLY A 199 -2.02 -1.20 4.00
N LEU A 200 -2.12 -2.52 3.77
CA LEU A 200 -2.40 -3.51 4.83
C LEU A 200 -1.22 -3.76 5.79
N GLY A 201 -0.01 -3.32 5.41
CA GLY A 201 1.18 -3.43 6.26
C GLY A 201 2.05 -4.67 6.03
N LYS A 202 1.98 -5.32 4.86
CA LYS A 202 2.80 -6.50 4.52
C LYS A 202 4.30 -6.29 4.73
N THR A 203 4.84 -5.20 4.19
CA THR A 203 6.25 -4.80 4.38
C THR A 203 6.57 -4.58 5.86
N THR A 204 5.65 -3.98 6.62
CA THR A 204 5.79 -3.81 8.07
C THR A 204 5.83 -5.17 8.79
N LEU A 205 4.96 -6.10 8.40
CA LEU A 205 4.93 -7.45 8.94
C LEU A 205 6.23 -8.21 8.66
N ALA A 206 6.72 -8.17 7.42
CA ALA A 206 8.01 -8.78 7.05
C ALA A 206 9.17 -8.20 7.88
N LYS A 207 9.18 -6.88 8.12
CA LYS A 207 10.18 -6.23 8.99
C LYS A 207 10.08 -6.70 10.45
N LEU A 208 8.86 -6.85 10.99
CA LEU A 208 8.67 -7.38 12.35
C LEU A 208 9.18 -8.82 12.46
N VAL A 209 8.90 -9.65 11.47
CA VAL A 209 9.40 -11.03 11.39
C VAL A 209 10.93 -11.05 11.39
N CYS A 210 11.59 -10.18 10.61
CA CYS A 210 13.06 -10.07 10.61
C CYS A 210 13.65 -9.65 11.96
N LYS A 211 12.90 -8.89 12.76
CA LYS A 211 13.30 -8.47 14.11
C LYS A 211 12.98 -9.51 15.19
N HIS A 212 12.21 -10.55 14.86
CA HIS A 212 11.77 -11.53 15.84
C HIS A 212 12.95 -12.36 16.35
N GLU A 213 13.04 -12.54 17.67
CA GLU A 213 14.21 -13.17 18.32
C GLU A 213 14.51 -14.57 17.77
N GLN A 214 13.47 -15.39 17.57
CA GLN A 214 13.65 -16.74 17.02
C GLN A 214 14.19 -16.72 15.58
N VAL A 215 13.78 -15.73 14.78
CA VAL A 215 14.24 -15.59 13.39
C VAL A 215 15.71 -15.16 13.38
N GLN A 216 16.09 -14.20 14.23
CA GLN A 216 17.48 -13.76 14.36
C GLN A 216 18.42 -14.86 14.89
N LYS A 217 17.92 -15.77 15.73
CA LYS A 217 18.69 -16.92 16.20
C LYS A 217 18.81 -18.01 15.16
N TYR A 218 17.78 -18.23 14.35
CA TYR A 218 17.75 -19.32 13.38
C TYR A 218 18.51 -18.99 12.08
N PHE A 219 18.44 -17.74 11.62
CA PHE A 219 19.10 -17.27 10.40
C PHE A 219 20.29 -16.37 10.76
N SER A 220 21.50 -16.78 10.39
CA SER A 220 22.72 -16.00 10.65
C SER A 220 22.80 -14.76 9.76
N LYS A 221 22.15 -14.80 8.60
CA LYS A 221 22.08 -13.70 7.63
C LYS A 221 20.63 -13.41 7.27
N ILE A 222 20.22 -12.15 7.35
CA ILE A 222 18.93 -11.68 6.84
C ILE A 222 19.21 -10.64 5.76
N ILE A 223 18.75 -10.92 4.55
CA ILE A 223 19.01 -10.12 3.35
C ILE A 223 17.67 -9.52 2.91
N TRP A 224 17.63 -8.21 2.68
CA TRP A 224 16.44 -7.50 2.24
C TRP A 224 16.65 -6.87 0.88
N VAL A 225 15.79 -7.20 -0.08
CA VAL A 225 15.82 -6.67 -1.44
C VAL A 225 14.44 -6.13 -1.78
N CYS A 226 14.39 -4.89 -2.26
CA CYS A 226 13.15 -4.30 -2.79
C CYS A 226 13.07 -4.55 -4.29
N VAL A 227 12.11 -5.38 -4.71
CA VAL A 227 12.03 -5.80 -6.11
C VAL A 227 11.29 -4.77 -6.96
N SER A 228 10.20 -4.18 -6.47
CA SER A 228 9.36 -3.26 -7.27
C SER A 228 8.84 -3.90 -8.58
N ASP A 229 8.54 -3.10 -9.62
CA ASP A 229 7.91 -3.60 -10.86
C ASP A 229 8.88 -4.42 -11.75
N ASP A 230 10.18 -4.11 -11.77
CA ASP A 230 11.15 -4.80 -12.63
C ASP A 230 11.87 -5.94 -11.88
N PHE A 231 11.42 -7.16 -12.14
CA PHE A 231 12.09 -8.37 -11.69
C PHE A 231 13.31 -8.63 -12.57
N ASN A 232 14.45 -8.15 -12.09
CA ASN A 232 15.75 -8.26 -12.73
C ASN A 232 16.69 -9.09 -11.84
N VAL A 233 17.00 -10.31 -12.30
CA VAL A 233 17.79 -11.29 -11.53
C VAL A 233 19.19 -10.76 -11.21
N GLU A 234 19.86 -10.12 -12.17
CA GLU A 234 21.20 -9.58 -11.95
C GLU A 234 21.21 -8.47 -10.90
N ARG A 235 20.22 -7.57 -10.94
CA ARG A 235 20.07 -6.52 -9.93
C ARG A 235 19.79 -7.11 -8.55
N ILE A 236 18.87 -8.07 -8.45
CA ILE A 236 18.54 -8.73 -7.18
C ILE A 236 19.79 -9.38 -6.57
N LEU A 237 20.53 -10.17 -7.36
CA LEU A 237 21.77 -10.81 -6.91
C LEU A 237 22.83 -9.80 -6.47
N LEU A 238 22.96 -8.69 -7.19
CA LEU A 238 23.88 -7.61 -6.84
C LEU A 238 23.49 -6.95 -5.50
N GLU A 239 22.22 -6.57 -5.33
CA GLU A 239 21.72 -5.98 -4.07
C GLU A 239 21.89 -6.94 -2.89
N MET A 240 21.68 -8.25 -3.10
CA MET A 240 21.96 -9.25 -2.08
C MET A 240 23.45 -9.28 -1.69
N LEU A 241 24.36 -9.27 -2.67
CA LEU A 241 25.81 -9.26 -2.40
C LEU A 241 26.23 -7.98 -1.66
N GLU A 242 25.69 -6.83 -2.03
CA GLU A 242 25.95 -5.56 -1.35
C GLU A 242 25.43 -5.57 0.10
N ALA A 243 24.26 -6.15 0.33
CA ALA A 243 23.72 -6.34 1.68
C ALA A 243 24.58 -7.27 2.54
N LEU A 244 25.18 -8.30 1.95
CA LEU A 244 26.06 -9.25 2.64
C LEU A 244 27.44 -8.66 2.96
N THR A 245 28.04 -7.95 1.99
CA THR A 245 29.41 -7.46 2.09
C THR A 245 29.52 -6.05 2.67
N GLN A 246 28.41 -5.32 2.77
CA GLN A 246 28.33 -3.91 3.17
C GLN A 246 29.23 -2.98 2.34
N ASN A 247 29.55 -3.37 1.10
CA ASN A 247 30.42 -2.63 0.20
C ASN A 247 29.76 -2.50 -1.18
N SER A 248 29.85 -1.30 -1.77
CA SER A 248 29.38 -1.07 -3.14
C SER A 248 30.19 -1.92 -4.11
N CYS A 249 29.52 -2.71 -4.94
CA CYS A 249 30.20 -3.68 -5.79
C CYS A 249 30.18 -3.20 -7.24
N ALA A 250 31.33 -2.81 -7.80
CA ALA A 250 31.46 -2.45 -9.22
C ALA A 250 31.39 -3.67 -10.18
N ILE A 251 31.08 -4.86 -9.65
CA ILE A 251 31.12 -6.12 -10.39
C ILE A 251 29.83 -6.27 -11.19
N LYS A 252 29.97 -6.34 -12.52
CA LYS A 252 28.83 -6.51 -13.45
C LYS A 252 28.63 -7.95 -13.92
N ASN A 253 29.57 -8.85 -13.65
CA ASN A 253 29.53 -10.22 -14.15
C ASN A 253 28.78 -11.15 -13.15
N LYS A 254 27.69 -11.78 -13.61
CA LYS A 254 26.82 -12.68 -12.83
C LYS A 254 27.60 -13.79 -12.12
N ASP A 255 28.48 -14.51 -12.82
CA ASP A 255 29.26 -15.61 -12.22
C ASP A 255 30.19 -15.15 -11.09
N THR A 256 30.70 -13.92 -11.18
CA THR A 256 31.56 -13.36 -10.14
C THR A 256 30.73 -12.95 -8.92
N VAL A 257 29.53 -12.42 -9.11
CA VAL A 257 28.57 -12.15 -8.03
C VAL A 257 28.22 -13.45 -7.31
N LEU A 258 27.84 -14.50 -8.05
CA LEU A 258 27.45 -15.80 -7.49
C LEU A 258 28.59 -16.45 -6.70
N ARG A 259 29.83 -16.46 -7.23
CA ARG A 259 30.99 -17.01 -6.50
C ARG A 259 31.29 -16.26 -5.21
N LYS A 260 31.15 -14.94 -5.19
CA LYS A 260 31.32 -14.15 -3.96
C LYS A 260 30.22 -14.42 -2.97
N MET A 261 28.95 -14.43 -3.41
CA MET A 261 27.83 -14.78 -2.54
C MET A 261 27.99 -16.17 -1.95
N HIS A 262 28.50 -17.13 -2.71
CA HIS A 262 28.78 -18.48 -2.22
C HIS A 262 29.80 -18.48 -1.08
N GLY A 263 30.84 -17.64 -1.17
CA GLY A 263 31.81 -17.45 -0.09
C GLY A 263 31.21 -16.80 1.16
N GLU A 264 30.31 -15.82 1.01
CA GLU A 264 29.68 -15.10 2.13
C GLU A 264 28.56 -15.89 2.83
N LEU A 265 27.87 -16.76 2.09
CA LEU A 265 26.75 -17.58 2.57
C LEU A 265 27.16 -19.03 2.91
N GLY A 266 28.37 -19.44 2.55
CA GLY A 266 28.82 -20.83 2.62
C GLY A 266 28.81 -21.38 4.05
N GLY A 267 27.82 -22.20 4.38
CA GLY A 267 27.62 -22.79 5.71
C GLY A 267 26.30 -22.40 6.38
N ASP A 268 25.75 -21.25 6.01
CA ASP A 268 24.87 -20.48 6.87
C ASP A 268 23.40 -20.51 6.42
N ASN A 269 22.49 -20.61 7.39
CA ASN A 269 21.06 -20.42 7.13
C ASN A 269 20.80 -18.93 6.92
N TYR A 270 20.34 -18.57 5.72
CA TYR A 270 19.93 -17.19 5.44
C TYR A 270 18.42 -17.07 5.22
N LEU A 271 17.92 -15.89 5.53
CA LEU A 271 16.57 -15.47 5.19
C LEU A 271 16.66 -14.37 4.13
N LEU A 272 16.09 -14.61 2.96
CA LEU A 272 15.98 -13.60 1.90
C LEU A 272 14.57 -13.01 1.90
N ILE A 273 14.45 -11.69 2.03
CA ILE A 273 13.20 -10.96 1.86
C ILE A 273 13.18 -10.30 0.49
N LEU A 274 12.21 -10.69 -0.34
CA LEU A 274 11.88 -10.05 -1.61
C LEU A 274 10.61 -9.22 -1.41
N ASP A 275 10.77 -7.92 -1.21
CA ASP A 275 9.66 -7.01 -0.89
C ASP A 275 9.03 -6.37 -2.14
N ASP A 276 7.70 -6.27 -2.13
CA ASP A 276 6.82 -5.70 -3.15
C ASP A 276 7.07 -6.30 -4.56
N VAL A 277 6.94 -7.62 -4.68
CA VAL A 277 7.08 -8.35 -5.95
C VAL A 277 5.79 -8.31 -6.76
N TRP A 278 5.90 -7.98 -8.06
CA TRP A 278 4.77 -7.85 -8.99
C TRP A 278 4.80 -8.80 -10.18
N ASN A 279 5.97 -9.38 -10.45
CA ASN A 279 6.22 -10.19 -11.64
C ASN A 279 5.60 -11.59 -11.52
N GLU A 280 4.88 -12.02 -12.55
CA GLU A 280 4.23 -13.33 -12.65
C GLU A 280 4.99 -14.28 -13.60
N ASP A 281 6.15 -13.85 -14.11
CA ASP A 281 7.00 -14.62 -15.01
C ASP A 281 7.80 -15.68 -14.22
N ILE A 282 7.44 -16.94 -14.44
CA ILE A 282 8.01 -18.12 -13.80
C ILE A 282 9.46 -18.35 -14.23
N GLU A 283 9.82 -18.06 -15.48
CA GLU A 283 11.17 -18.32 -15.99
C GLU A 283 12.20 -17.42 -15.29
N LYS A 284 11.84 -16.16 -15.05
CA LYS A 284 12.67 -15.23 -14.27
C LYS A 284 12.84 -15.68 -12.82
N TRP A 285 11.80 -16.24 -12.22
CA TRP A 285 11.88 -16.80 -10.87
C TRP A 285 12.80 -18.02 -10.85
N GLU A 286 12.64 -18.96 -11.78
CA GLU A 286 13.49 -20.15 -11.85
C GLU A 286 14.96 -19.79 -12.09
N ASP A 287 15.28 -18.78 -12.92
CA ASP A 287 16.67 -18.30 -13.08
C ASP A 287 17.25 -17.78 -11.75
N LEU A 288 16.49 -16.99 -10.99
CA LEU A 288 16.93 -16.55 -9.66
C LEU A 288 17.06 -17.74 -8.70
N ARG A 289 16.09 -18.65 -8.70
CA ARG A 289 16.06 -19.81 -7.82
C ARG A 289 17.25 -20.74 -8.07
N ASP A 290 17.58 -21.02 -9.33
CA ASP A 290 18.75 -21.82 -9.71
C ASP A 290 20.05 -21.17 -9.25
N CYS A 291 20.16 -19.84 -9.38
CA CYS A 291 21.27 -19.08 -8.85
C CYS A 291 21.40 -19.25 -7.32
N LEU A 292 20.30 -19.08 -6.58
CA LEU A 292 20.29 -19.20 -5.11
C LEU A 292 20.64 -20.63 -4.65
N MET A 293 20.14 -21.64 -5.36
CA MET A 293 20.46 -23.05 -5.12
C MET A 293 21.94 -23.36 -5.38
N GLY A 294 22.54 -22.76 -6.41
CA GLY A 294 23.97 -22.89 -6.69
C GLY A 294 24.87 -22.18 -5.65
N VAL A 295 24.37 -21.10 -5.05
CA VAL A 295 25.08 -20.32 -4.04
C VAL A 295 25.01 -20.96 -2.66
N SER A 296 23.94 -21.68 -2.32
CA SER A 296 23.79 -22.37 -1.04
C SER A 296 23.27 -23.80 -1.19
N GLY A 297 24.09 -24.78 -0.82
CA GLY A 297 23.70 -26.20 -0.81
C GLY A 297 23.06 -26.66 0.51
N HIS A 298 22.72 -25.76 1.42
CA HIS A 298 22.28 -26.11 2.77
C HIS A 298 20.76 -26.09 2.94
N VAL A 299 20.28 -27.13 3.61
CA VAL A 299 18.88 -27.29 3.99
C VAL A 299 18.64 -26.43 5.23
N GLY A 300 18.00 -25.27 5.05
CA GLY A 300 17.67 -24.39 6.17
C GLY A 300 17.34 -22.96 5.78
N SER A 301 17.87 -22.48 4.66
CA SER A 301 17.55 -21.15 4.13
C SER A 301 16.09 -21.05 3.69
N ARG A 302 15.55 -19.83 3.75
CA ARG A 302 14.14 -19.53 3.44
C ARG A 302 14.03 -18.22 2.69
N ILE A 303 12.96 -18.08 1.92
CA ILE A 303 12.61 -16.85 1.22
C ILE A 303 11.26 -16.37 1.72
N VAL A 304 11.14 -15.07 1.98
CA VAL A 304 9.86 -14.40 2.22
C VAL A 304 9.59 -13.45 1.06
N VAL A 305 8.40 -13.54 0.48
CA VAL A 305 7.93 -12.64 -0.58
C VAL A 305 6.80 -11.80 -0.03
N THR A 306 6.80 -10.49 -0.26
CA THR A 306 5.60 -9.67 -0.08
C THR A 306 5.01 -9.31 -1.44
N THR A 307 3.71 -9.53 -1.62
CA THR A 307 3.04 -9.22 -2.89
C THR A 307 1.58 -8.85 -2.68
N ARG A 308 0.98 -8.24 -3.71
CA ARG A 308 -0.45 -7.91 -3.75
C ARG A 308 -1.29 -8.96 -4.47
N LYS A 309 -0.64 -9.88 -5.17
CA LYS A 309 -1.30 -10.83 -6.07
C LYS A 309 -0.93 -12.25 -5.70
N GLU A 310 -1.93 -13.10 -5.54
CA GLU A 310 -1.73 -14.52 -5.28
C GLU A 310 -1.03 -15.23 -6.44
N ASN A 311 -1.31 -14.83 -7.69
CA ASN A 311 -0.61 -15.33 -8.87
C ASN A 311 0.91 -15.14 -8.81
N VAL A 312 1.39 -14.05 -8.21
CA VAL A 312 2.82 -13.83 -8.03
C VAL A 312 3.39 -14.84 -7.03
N ALA A 313 2.70 -15.10 -5.93
CA ALA A 313 3.11 -16.11 -4.96
C ALA A 313 3.16 -17.52 -5.58
N LEU A 314 2.17 -17.86 -6.41
CA LEU A 314 2.13 -19.11 -7.17
C LEU A 314 3.28 -19.21 -8.19
N ALA A 315 3.55 -18.13 -8.93
CA ALA A 315 4.65 -18.07 -9.90
C ALA A 315 6.02 -18.24 -9.22
N MET A 316 6.16 -17.78 -7.98
CA MET A 316 7.33 -17.98 -7.12
C MET A 316 7.38 -19.37 -6.47
N GLY A 317 6.49 -20.30 -6.84
CA GLY A 317 6.46 -21.67 -6.32
C GLY A 317 6.02 -21.79 -4.87
N THR A 318 5.34 -20.77 -4.31
CA THR A 318 4.83 -20.83 -2.94
C THR A 318 3.71 -21.87 -2.84
N LEU A 319 3.85 -22.80 -1.90
CA LEU A 319 2.80 -23.77 -1.59
C LEU A 319 1.64 -23.08 -0.83
N PRO A 320 0.37 -23.50 -1.04
CA PRO A 320 -0.79 -22.86 -0.42
C PRO A 320 -0.70 -22.70 1.10
N GLU A 321 -0.15 -23.69 1.81
CA GLU A 321 0.01 -23.67 3.26
C GLU A 321 1.12 -22.73 3.77
N TYR A 322 1.93 -22.19 2.86
CA TYR A 322 2.96 -21.16 3.12
C TYR A 322 2.52 -19.77 2.63
N MET A 323 1.25 -19.63 2.19
CA MET A 323 0.66 -18.34 1.87
C MET A 323 -0.03 -17.75 3.10
N HIS A 324 0.52 -16.65 3.59
CA HIS A 324 -0.04 -15.89 4.70
C HIS A 324 -0.78 -14.65 4.18
N HIS A 325 -2.04 -14.52 4.56
CA HIS A 325 -2.88 -13.37 4.28
C HIS A 325 -3.12 -12.62 5.59
N PRO A 326 -2.45 -11.48 5.81
CA PRO A 326 -2.65 -10.70 7.04
C PRO A 326 -4.09 -10.22 7.13
N ASP A 327 -4.66 -10.30 8.31
CA ASP A 327 -6.01 -9.81 8.53
C ASP A 327 -6.07 -8.27 8.51
N LYS A 328 -7.27 -7.74 8.34
CA LYS A 328 -7.53 -6.31 8.59
C LYS A 328 -7.40 -6.05 10.08
N LEU A 329 -6.88 -4.87 10.44
CA LEU A 329 -6.88 -4.45 11.83
C LEU A 329 -8.31 -4.22 12.32
N VAL A 330 -8.55 -4.48 13.60
CA VAL A 330 -9.82 -4.11 14.23
C VAL A 330 -9.87 -2.60 14.48
N ASP A 331 -11.08 -2.06 14.62
CA ASP A 331 -11.29 -0.61 14.72
C ASP A 331 -10.51 0.04 15.88
N ASP A 332 -10.38 -0.67 17.01
CA ASP A 332 -9.62 -0.19 18.18
C ASP A 332 -8.10 -0.12 17.93
N GLU A 333 -7.57 -1.00 17.08
CA GLU A 333 -6.16 -0.97 16.66
C GLU A 333 -5.92 0.19 15.69
N CYS A 334 -6.84 0.40 14.74
CA CYS A 334 -6.84 1.58 13.89
C CYS A 334 -6.91 2.88 14.71
N TRP A 335 -7.76 2.90 15.73
CA TRP A 335 -7.84 4.03 16.66
C TRP A 335 -6.52 4.24 17.39
N SER A 336 -5.89 3.18 17.88
CA SER A 336 -4.61 3.26 18.59
C SER A 336 -3.50 3.85 17.71
N ILE A 337 -3.44 3.46 16.43
CA ILE A 337 -2.52 4.04 15.44
C ILE A 337 -2.82 5.53 15.23
N MET A 338 -4.09 5.90 15.04
CA MET A 338 -4.52 7.28 14.85
C MET A 338 -4.16 8.15 16.05
N LYS A 339 -4.53 7.70 17.25
CA LYS A 339 -4.27 8.34 18.54
C LYS A 339 -2.79 8.62 18.76
N GLY A 340 -1.94 7.60 18.55
CA GLY A 340 -0.50 7.75 18.66
C GLY A 340 0.07 8.79 17.69
N ARG A 341 -0.51 8.95 16.50
CA ARG A 341 -0.08 9.96 15.53
C ARG A 341 -0.63 11.36 15.81
N ALA A 342 -1.89 11.47 16.23
CA ALA A 342 -2.55 12.76 16.44
C ALA A 342 -2.11 13.47 17.73
N PHE A 343 -1.78 12.69 18.78
CA PHE A 343 -1.48 13.21 20.11
C PHE A 343 -0.15 12.74 20.71
N GLY A 344 0.53 11.77 20.09
CA GLY A 344 1.74 11.17 20.66
C GLY A 344 1.43 10.54 22.03
N HIS A 345 2.16 10.97 23.05
CA HIS A 345 1.96 10.55 24.45
C HIS A 345 1.03 11.48 25.25
N SER A 346 0.40 12.47 24.61
CA SER A 346 -0.47 13.43 25.29
C SER A 346 -1.83 12.82 25.62
N SER A 347 -2.43 13.26 26.73
CA SER A 347 -3.81 12.89 27.07
C SER A 347 -4.82 13.46 26.08
N ILE A 348 -5.82 12.66 25.71
CA ILE A 348 -6.89 13.05 24.79
C ILE A 348 -8.14 13.47 25.60
N PRO A 349 -8.79 14.59 25.25
CA PRO A 349 -10.11 14.93 25.78
C PRO A 349 -11.14 13.84 25.47
N PRO A 350 -11.98 13.39 26.43
CA PRO A 350 -12.93 12.29 26.23
C PRO A 350 -13.84 12.46 25.02
N GLU A 351 -14.24 13.69 24.71
CA GLU A 351 -15.08 14.00 23.55
C GLU A 351 -14.40 13.70 22.21
N LEU A 352 -13.11 14.03 22.07
CA LEU A 352 -12.33 13.74 20.86
C LEU A 352 -12.00 12.24 20.74
N GLU A 353 -11.92 11.53 21.87
CA GLU A 353 -11.73 10.08 21.85
C GLU A 353 -12.95 9.34 21.27
N VAL A 354 -14.17 9.79 21.59
CA VAL A 354 -15.39 9.22 21.00
C VAL A 354 -15.42 9.46 19.49
N ILE A 355 -15.19 10.69 19.04
CA ILE A 355 -15.17 11.04 17.61
C ILE A 355 -14.06 10.28 16.88
N GLY A 356 -12.87 10.23 17.47
CA GLY A 356 -11.72 9.53 16.91
C GLY A 356 -11.97 8.04 16.70
N LYS A 357 -12.65 7.37 17.64
CA LYS A 357 -13.08 5.97 17.47
C LYS A 357 -14.09 5.80 16.34
N ASP A 358 -15.01 6.74 16.15
CA ASP A 358 -15.95 6.69 15.03
C ASP A 358 -15.27 6.92 13.67
N ILE A 359 -14.25 7.79 13.62
CA ILE A 359 -13.40 7.95 12.43
C ILE A 359 -12.58 6.68 12.18
N ALA A 360 -12.08 6.02 13.23
CA ALA A 360 -11.29 4.79 13.09
C ALA A 360 -12.09 3.67 12.40
N LYS A 361 -13.39 3.54 12.67
CA LYS A 361 -14.29 2.61 11.95
C LYS A 361 -14.31 2.86 10.44
N LYS A 362 -14.16 4.11 10.01
CA LYS A 362 -14.08 4.48 8.58
C LYS A 362 -12.75 4.10 7.93
N CYS A 363 -11.72 3.74 8.70
CA CYS A 363 -10.43 3.27 8.16
C CYS A 363 -10.53 1.89 7.50
N GLY A 364 -11.61 1.13 7.77
CA GLY A 364 -11.85 -0.17 7.16
C GLY A 364 -10.75 -1.21 7.47
N GLY A 365 -10.07 -1.06 8.61
CA GLY A 365 -9.00 -1.91 9.09
C GLY A 365 -7.65 -1.76 8.37
N LEU A 366 -7.44 -0.67 7.63
CA LEU A 366 -6.19 -0.40 6.91
C LEU A 366 -5.23 0.47 7.75
N PRO A 367 -4.07 -0.06 8.20
CA PRO A 367 -3.12 0.70 9.02
C PRO A 367 -2.62 1.98 8.35
N LEU A 368 -2.45 1.97 7.01
CA LEU A 368 -2.00 3.16 6.28
C LEU A 368 -3.01 4.30 6.37
N VAL A 369 -4.31 4.00 6.22
CA VAL A 369 -5.39 4.99 6.31
C VAL A 369 -5.44 5.58 7.70
N ALA A 370 -5.43 4.73 8.72
CA ALA A 370 -5.38 5.15 10.13
C ALA A 370 -4.18 6.06 10.41
N ARG A 371 -3.00 5.75 9.87
CA ARG A 371 -1.80 6.58 10.03
C ARG A 371 -1.94 7.95 9.37
N VAL A 372 -2.49 8.01 8.16
CA VAL A 372 -2.71 9.27 7.42
C VAL A 372 -3.70 10.15 8.17
N ILE A 373 -4.86 9.59 8.54
CA ILE A 373 -5.88 10.33 9.28
C ILE A 373 -5.32 10.83 10.62
N GLY A 374 -4.61 9.98 11.37
CA GLY A 374 -3.98 10.40 12.62
C GLY A 374 -2.97 11.54 12.43
N ALA A 375 -2.20 11.53 11.33
CA ALA A 375 -1.29 12.63 11.00
C ALA A 375 -2.05 13.92 10.62
N THR A 376 -3.14 13.81 9.86
CA THR A 376 -4.02 14.95 9.52
C THR A 376 -4.70 15.55 10.75
N LEU A 377 -4.95 14.73 11.77
CA LEU A 377 -5.50 15.15 13.06
C LEU A 377 -4.42 15.64 14.04
N SER A 378 -3.15 15.59 13.65
CA SER A 378 -2.07 16.13 14.48
C SER A 378 -2.27 17.64 14.68
N ASN A 379 -2.08 18.08 15.92
CA ASN A 379 -2.26 19.47 16.36
C ASN A 379 -3.70 20.04 16.29
N LYS A 380 -4.68 19.27 15.83
CA LYS A 380 -6.10 19.66 15.93
C LYS A 380 -6.63 19.36 17.31
N ARG A 381 -7.19 20.37 17.97
CA ARG A 381 -7.67 20.28 19.36
C ARG A 381 -9.13 20.72 19.50
N ASP A 382 -9.66 21.40 18.48
CA ASP A 382 -11.06 21.75 18.43
C ASP A 382 -11.88 20.58 17.89
N LYS A 383 -13.06 20.37 18.48
CA LYS A 383 -14.01 19.34 18.11
C LYS A 383 -14.52 19.51 16.68
N ASP A 384 -14.73 20.75 16.27
CA ASP A 384 -15.25 21.06 14.93
C ASP A 384 -14.24 20.74 13.82
N GLU A 385 -12.95 20.57 14.15
CA GLU A 385 -11.93 20.14 13.19
C GLU A 385 -11.85 18.61 13.01
N TRP A 386 -12.58 17.86 13.85
CA TRP A 386 -12.66 16.39 13.86
C TRP A 386 -13.98 15.86 13.28
N LEU A 387 -15.02 16.69 13.24
CA LEU A 387 -16.30 16.41 12.60
C LEU A 387 -16.24 16.74 11.11
#